data_AF-A0A923EVV6-F1
#
_entry.id   AF-A0A923EVV6-F1
#
_cell.length_a   1.000
_cell.length_b   1.000
_cell.length_c   1.000
_cell.angle_alpha   90.00
_cell.angle_beta   90.00
_cell.angle_gamma   90.00
#
_symmetry.space_group_name_H-M   'P 1'
#
loop_
_entity.id
_entity.type
_entity.pdbx_description
1 polymer ?
#
loop_
_entity_poly.entity_id
_entity_poly.type
_entity_poly.pdbx_seq_one_letter_code
_entity_poly.pdbx_strand_id
1 'polypeptide(L)'
;MFVLSANGEMISTDYDDDSSVITFENAEDAEYRCEACGESLSEEPDGYADESGSLVCDAYDPYEDPEIDDVESAPDFREGPHRPQRVPLSWANGATIHTDPGEDSITVTISVGDPRGAFAFTLRRIPDDAPNNGGRLIMHTPYPGEPMPHVELTTAHTGTYWVG
;
A
#
# COMPACT_ATOMS: atom_id res chain seq x y z
N MET A 1 -13.80 -12.00 26.15
CA MET A 1 -12.35 -11.85 25.92
C MET A 1 -12.18 -11.89 24.42
N PHE A 2 -11.97 -10.72 23.82
CA PHE A 2 -11.71 -10.61 22.39
C PHE A 2 -10.21 -10.77 22.22
N VAL A 3 -9.80 -11.67 21.33
CA VAL A 3 -8.40 -11.98 21.09
C VAL A 3 -8.04 -11.41 19.73
N LEU A 4 -7.00 -10.60 19.67
CA LEU A 4 -6.37 -10.23 18.41
C LEU A 4 -5.74 -11.49 17.83
N SER A 5 -6.11 -11.89 16.61
CA SER A 5 -5.52 -13.02 15.93
C SER A 5 -5.19 -12.70 14.48
N ALA A 6 -4.09 -13.26 14.00
CA ALA A 6 -3.71 -13.26 12.59
C ALA A 6 -3.54 -14.72 12.16
N ASN A 7 -4.11 -15.09 11.00
CA ASN A 7 -4.07 -16.46 10.47
C ASN A 7 -4.55 -17.54 11.46
N GLY A 8 -5.42 -17.17 12.41
CA GLY A 8 -5.93 -18.07 13.44
C GLY A 8 -5.02 -18.24 14.66
N GLU A 9 -3.84 -17.64 14.67
CA GLU A 9 -2.94 -17.61 15.83
C GLU A 9 -3.20 -16.37 16.68
N MET A 10 -3.17 -16.54 18.00
CA MET A 10 -3.36 -15.44 18.94
C MET A 10 -2.12 -14.57 18.97
N ILE A 11 -2.31 -13.26 18.78
CA ILE A 11 -1.24 -12.28 18.91
C ILE A 11 -1.22 -11.81 20.36
N SER A 12 -0.14 -12.16 21.06
CA SER A 12 0.17 -11.62 22.37
C SER A 12 0.60 -10.17 22.22
N THR A 13 -0.14 -9.24 22.82
CA THR A 13 0.28 -7.84 22.95
C THR A 13 0.70 -7.63 24.39
N ASP A 14 1.92 -7.13 24.61
CA ASP A 14 2.31 -6.68 25.94
C ASP A 14 1.52 -5.39 26.22
N TYR A 15 0.68 -5.41 27.25
CA TYR A 15 -0.34 -4.39 27.54
C TYR A 15 0.23 -3.01 27.98
N ASP A 16 1.53 -2.78 27.83
CA ASP A 16 2.20 -1.53 28.19
C ASP A 16 2.44 -0.60 26.97
N ASP A 17 2.14 -1.03 25.74
CA ASP A 17 2.23 -0.19 24.53
C ASP A 17 0.86 0.30 24.05
N ASP A 18 0.74 1.61 23.77
CA ASP A 18 -0.47 2.25 23.24
C ASP A 18 -0.78 1.85 21.78
N SER A 19 0.08 1.06 21.15
CA SER A 19 -0.09 0.55 19.78
C SER A 19 0.53 -0.82 19.60
N SER A 20 -0.11 -1.67 18.80
CA SER A 20 0.44 -2.95 18.37
C SER A 20 0.40 -3.05 16.86
N VAL A 21 1.55 -3.38 16.25
CA VAL A 21 1.73 -3.53 14.80
C VAL A 21 1.89 -5.01 14.48
N ILE A 22 1.10 -5.49 13.53
CA ILE A 22 1.28 -6.79 12.88
C ILE A 22 1.88 -6.53 11.51
N THR A 23 3.13 -6.92 11.31
CA THR A 23 3.78 -6.93 10.00
C THR A 23 3.56 -8.31 9.36
N PHE A 24 3.14 -8.34 8.10
CA PHE A 24 2.96 -9.60 7.38
C PHE A 24 4.29 -10.14 6.83
N GLU A 25 4.42 -11.46 6.70
CA GLU A 25 5.56 -12.05 6.01
C GLU A 25 5.60 -11.55 4.55
N ASN A 26 6.78 -11.10 4.10
CA ASN A 26 7.02 -10.47 2.80
C ASN A 26 6.46 -9.04 2.63
N ALA A 27 6.11 -8.36 3.73
CA ALA A 27 5.64 -6.96 3.73
C ALA A 27 6.68 -5.94 3.25
N GLU A 28 7.97 -6.25 3.35
CA GLU A 28 9.05 -5.39 2.88
C GLU A 28 9.68 -5.91 1.58
N ASP A 29 9.27 -7.10 1.16
CA ASP A 29 9.79 -7.74 -0.04
C ASP A 29 9.17 -7.05 -1.25
N ALA A 30 10.05 -6.53 -2.10
CA ALA A 30 9.71 -5.95 -3.38
C ALA A 30 10.56 -6.63 -4.44
N GLU A 31 9.96 -6.92 -5.58
CA GLU A 31 10.70 -7.31 -6.78
C GLU A 31 10.79 -6.10 -7.71
N TYR A 32 11.84 -6.05 -8.53
CA TYR A 32 11.83 -5.14 -9.66
C TYR A 32 11.08 -5.79 -10.80
N ARG A 33 10.20 -5.04 -11.46
CA ARG A 33 9.58 -5.43 -12.73
C ARG A 33 9.85 -4.37 -13.79
N CYS A 34 9.86 -4.79 -15.05
CA CYS A 34 9.86 -3.85 -16.15
C CYS A 34 8.48 -3.20 -16.28
N GLU A 35 8.40 -1.87 -16.30
CA GLU A 35 7.13 -1.16 -16.56
C GLU A 35 6.59 -1.46 -17.96
N ALA A 36 7.48 -1.59 -18.95
CA ALA A 36 7.11 -1.79 -20.35
C ALA A 36 6.68 -3.24 -20.68
N CYS A 37 7.51 -4.24 -20.35
CA CYS A 37 7.21 -5.66 -20.67
C CYS A 37 6.60 -6.46 -19.51
N GLY A 38 6.64 -5.95 -18.27
CA GLY A 38 6.10 -6.64 -17.09
C GLY A 38 6.97 -7.76 -16.50
N GLU A 39 8.11 -8.06 -17.15
CA GLU A 39 9.05 -9.11 -16.70
C GLU A 39 9.66 -8.79 -15.34
N SER A 40 9.95 -9.82 -14.56
CA SER A 40 10.71 -9.69 -13.30
C SER A 40 12.17 -9.39 -13.62
N LEU A 41 12.77 -8.50 -12.84
CA LEU A 41 14.11 -7.99 -13.06
C LEU A 41 15.03 -8.26 -11.86
N SER A 42 16.28 -8.63 -12.15
CA SER A 42 17.40 -8.59 -11.20
C SER A 42 18.29 -7.38 -11.49
N GLU A 43 18.81 -6.77 -10.43
CA GLU A 43 19.83 -5.73 -10.55
C GLU A 43 21.18 -6.38 -10.84
N GLU A 44 21.76 -6.05 -12.00
CA GLU A 44 23.06 -6.50 -12.48
C GLU A 44 24.03 -5.31 -12.57
N PRO A 45 25.35 -5.53 -12.69
CA PRO A 45 26.33 -4.45 -12.75
C PRO A 45 26.11 -3.46 -13.92
N ASP A 46 25.53 -3.95 -15.02
CA ASP A 46 25.33 -3.19 -16.26
C ASP A 46 23.88 -2.69 -16.43
N GLY A 47 23.01 -2.90 -15.43
CA GLY A 47 21.61 -2.48 -15.46
C GLY A 47 20.67 -3.55 -14.92
N TYR A 48 19.40 -3.51 -15.31
CA TYR A 48 18.41 -4.49 -14.89
C TYR A 48 18.21 -5.56 -15.96
N ALA A 49 18.35 -6.82 -15.56
CA ALA A 49 18.21 -7.96 -16.45
C ALA A 49 16.92 -8.74 -16.17
N ASP A 50 16.28 -9.26 -17.21
CA ASP A 50 15.17 -10.22 -17.07
C ASP A 50 15.65 -11.61 -16.61
N GLU A 51 14.72 -12.56 -16.43
CA GLU A 51 15.03 -13.94 -16.02
C GLU A 51 15.97 -14.68 -17.00
N SER A 52 16.07 -14.23 -18.25
CA SER A 52 16.98 -14.78 -19.25
C SER A 52 18.40 -14.18 -19.16
N GLY A 53 18.58 -13.14 -18.35
CA GLY A 53 19.81 -12.35 -18.25
C GLY A 53 19.91 -11.26 -19.33
N SER A 54 18.82 -10.93 -20.03
CA SER A 54 18.81 -9.87 -21.03
C SER A 54 18.65 -8.51 -20.37
N LEU A 55 19.53 -7.56 -20.73
CA LEU A 55 19.39 -6.15 -20.35
C LEU A 55 18.47 -5.36 -21.30
N VAL A 56 18.08 -5.98 -22.42
CA VAL A 56 17.30 -5.35 -23.50
C VAL A 56 15.84 -5.75 -23.38
N CYS A 57 14.96 -4.74 -23.34
CA CYS A 57 13.53 -4.93 -23.24
C CYS A 57 12.88 -5.01 -24.62
N ASP A 58 12.17 -6.11 -24.89
CA ASP A 58 11.47 -6.35 -26.16
C ASP A 58 10.19 -5.52 -26.35
N ALA A 59 9.71 -4.87 -25.29
CA ALA A 59 8.61 -3.93 -25.29
C ALA A 59 9.07 -2.47 -25.17
N TYR A 60 10.37 -2.22 -25.23
CA TYR A 60 10.91 -0.87 -25.14
C TYR A 60 10.36 0.03 -26.25
N ASP A 61 9.76 1.16 -25.86
CA ASP A 61 9.29 2.22 -26.75
C ASP A 61 9.90 3.57 -26.37
N PRO A 62 10.78 4.17 -27.19
CA PRO A 62 11.46 5.41 -26.86
C PRO A 62 10.50 6.62 -26.72
N TYR A 63 9.30 6.55 -27.29
CA TYR A 63 8.29 7.62 -27.14
C TYR A 63 7.55 7.56 -25.80
N GLU A 64 7.59 6.42 -25.12
CA GLU A 64 7.01 6.22 -23.79
C GLU A 64 8.06 6.31 -22.68
N ASP A 65 9.33 6.56 -23.02
CA ASP A 65 10.42 6.64 -22.05
C ASP A 65 10.53 8.04 -21.43
N PRO A 66 10.22 8.22 -20.14
CA PRO A 66 10.30 9.52 -19.49
C PRO A 66 11.73 9.99 -19.26
N GLU A 67 12.75 9.12 -19.36
CA GLU A 67 14.15 9.48 -19.17
C GLU A 67 14.80 10.02 -20.46
N ILE A 68 14.07 10.00 -21.58
CA ILE A 68 14.57 10.40 -22.89
C ILE A 68 14.08 11.79 -23.25
N ASP A 69 15.04 12.72 -23.29
CA ASP A 69 14.79 14.10 -23.72
C ASP A 69 14.74 14.24 -25.25
N ASP A 70 15.44 13.37 -25.99
CA ASP A 70 15.52 13.38 -27.46
C ASP A 70 15.39 11.98 -28.05
N VAL A 71 14.21 11.69 -28.58
CA VAL A 71 13.86 10.41 -29.20
C VAL A 71 14.71 10.07 -30.42
N GLU A 72 15.27 11.05 -31.15
CA GLU A 72 16.14 10.77 -32.30
C GLU A 72 17.51 10.20 -31.90
N SER A 73 17.89 10.37 -30.63
CA SER A 73 19.13 9.85 -30.05
C SER A 73 18.92 8.59 -29.19
N ALA A 74 17.67 8.19 -29.00
CA ALA A 74 17.28 7.03 -28.21
C ALA A 74 17.64 5.71 -28.92
N PRO A 75 17.79 4.61 -28.16
CA PRO A 75 17.69 3.27 -28.73
C PRO A 75 16.43 3.10 -29.58
N ASP A 76 16.52 2.25 -30.61
CA ASP A 76 15.35 1.91 -31.42
C ASP A 76 14.34 1.08 -30.62
N PHE A 77 13.12 0.97 -31.15
CA PHE A 77 12.05 0.15 -30.59
C PHE A 77 12.56 -1.30 -30.36
N ARG A 78 12.37 -1.83 -29.15
CA ARG A 78 12.88 -3.14 -28.67
C ARG A 78 14.39 -3.28 -28.51
N GLU A 79 15.14 -2.18 -28.60
CA GLU A 79 16.60 -2.20 -28.44
C GLU A 79 17.09 -1.46 -27.17
N GLY A 80 16.17 -0.80 -26.46
CA GLY A 80 16.47 -0.08 -25.22
C GLY A 80 16.40 -0.93 -23.95
N PRO A 81 16.78 -0.34 -22.81
CA PRO A 81 16.86 -1.05 -21.54
C PRO A 81 15.48 -1.37 -20.94
N HIS A 82 15.45 -2.29 -19.97
CA HIS A 82 14.29 -2.42 -19.09
C HIS A 82 14.08 -1.15 -18.24
N ARG A 83 12.81 -0.85 -17.94
CA ARG A 83 12.41 0.24 -17.03
C ARG A 83 12.05 -0.32 -15.66
N PRO A 84 12.98 -0.31 -14.68
CA PRO A 84 12.75 -0.95 -13.40
C PRO A 84 11.77 -0.15 -12.55
N GLN A 85 10.67 -0.81 -12.16
CA GLN A 85 9.78 -0.34 -11.10
C GLN A 85 9.79 -1.33 -9.94
N ARG A 86 9.88 -0.83 -8.71
CA ARG A 86 9.70 -1.68 -7.51
C ARG A 86 8.22 -1.99 -7.36
N VAL A 87 7.88 -3.27 -7.41
CA VAL A 87 6.52 -3.73 -7.11
C VAL A 87 6.53 -4.53 -5.80
N PRO A 88 5.56 -4.31 -4.92
CA PRO A 88 5.47 -5.04 -3.66
C PRO A 88 5.09 -6.52 -3.94
N LEU A 89 5.81 -7.46 -3.33
CA LEU A 89 5.54 -8.91 -3.46
C LEU A 89 4.33 -9.35 -2.62
N SER A 90 3.90 -8.53 -1.67
CA SER A 90 2.63 -8.70 -0.95
C SER A 90 1.79 -7.42 -1.08
N TRP A 91 0.48 -7.58 -1.31
CA TRP A 91 -0.42 -6.43 -1.39
C TRP A 91 -0.73 -5.86 0.00
N ALA A 92 -0.85 -6.71 1.03
CA ALA A 92 -1.08 -6.29 2.41
C ALA A 92 0.24 -6.40 3.20
N ASN A 93 0.75 -5.27 3.69
CA ASN A 93 2.07 -5.19 4.30
C ASN A 93 2.00 -5.05 5.82
N GLY A 94 0.89 -4.55 6.35
CA GLY A 94 0.70 -4.58 7.80
C GLY A 94 -0.69 -4.20 8.22
N ALA A 95 -0.99 -4.48 9.48
CA ALA A 95 -2.13 -3.89 10.16
C ALA A 95 -1.69 -3.43 11.55
N THR A 96 -2.09 -2.22 11.95
CA THR A 96 -1.79 -1.64 13.26
C THR A 96 -3.09 -1.35 13.98
N ILE A 97 -3.14 -1.66 15.27
CA ILE A 97 -4.19 -1.21 16.17
C ILE A 97 -3.56 -0.23 17.15
N HIS A 98 -4.12 0.97 17.20
CA HIS A 98 -3.75 2.01 18.15
C HIS A 98 -4.94 2.32 19.05
N THR A 99 -4.70 2.44 20.34
CA THR A 99 -5.71 2.83 21.33
C THR A 99 -5.30 4.14 21.99
N ASP A 100 -6.20 5.12 22.02
CA ASP A 100 -5.99 6.39 22.71
C ASP A 100 -6.99 6.49 23.89
N PRO A 101 -6.53 6.28 25.14
CA PRO A 101 -7.37 6.41 26.32
C PRO A 101 -7.86 7.84 26.59
N GLY A 102 -7.13 8.86 26.13
CA GLY A 102 -7.49 10.27 26.29
C GLY A 102 -8.67 10.67 25.41
N GLU A 103 -8.78 10.08 24.23
CA GLU A 103 -9.90 10.30 23.31
C GLU A 103 -11.01 9.23 23.38
N ASP A 104 -10.82 8.17 24.18
CA ASP A 104 -11.66 6.97 24.19
C ASP A 104 -11.88 6.44 22.75
N SER A 105 -10.76 6.20 22.08
CA SER A 105 -10.72 5.83 20.66
C SER A 105 -9.84 4.61 20.36
N ILE A 106 -10.22 3.89 19.31
CA ILE A 106 -9.46 2.79 18.72
C ILE A 106 -9.33 3.06 17.23
N THR A 107 -8.10 3.06 16.72
CA THR A 107 -7.81 3.21 15.30
C THR A 107 -7.16 1.94 14.79
N VAL A 108 -7.69 1.39 13.69
CA VAL A 108 -7.09 0.28 12.97
C VAL A 108 -6.63 0.79 11.62
N THR A 109 -5.36 0.56 11.32
CA THR A 109 -4.74 0.92 10.04
C THR A 109 -4.31 -0.34 9.32
N ILE A 110 -4.65 -0.49 8.04
CA ILE A 110 -4.17 -1.55 7.15
C ILE A 110 -3.23 -0.88 6.15
N SER A 111 -1.95 -1.23 6.19
CA SER A 111 -0.98 -0.80 5.20
C SER A 111 -0.94 -1.77 4.04
N VAL A 112 -0.97 -1.25 2.83
CA VAL A 112 -0.70 -1.99 1.60
C VAL A 112 0.65 -1.57 1.05
N GLY A 113 1.36 -2.48 0.39
CA GLY A 113 2.66 -2.18 -0.25
C GLY A 113 2.55 -1.38 -1.52
N ASP A 114 1.31 -1.16 -1.95
CA ASP A 114 0.98 -0.35 -3.09
C ASP A 114 1.11 1.15 -2.73
N PRO A 115 1.75 1.99 -3.57
CA PRO A 115 1.88 3.43 -3.32
C PRO A 115 0.52 4.15 -3.17
N ARG A 116 -0.59 3.48 -3.50
CA ARG A 116 -1.95 3.98 -3.29
C ARG A 116 -2.43 4.05 -1.82
N GLY A 117 -1.65 3.52 -0.87
CA GLY A 117 -1.67 3.94 0.55
C GLY A 117 -2.59 3.16 1.49
N ALA A 118 -2.43 3.45 2.79
CA ALA A 118 -3.02 2.70 3.91
C ALA A 118 -4.48 3.06 4.23
N PHE A 119 -5.28 2.08 4.65
CA PHE A 119 -6.68 2.24 5.07
C PHE A 119 -6.79 2.36 6.58
N ALA A 120 -7.32 3.47 7.08
CA ALA A 120 -7.57 3.65 8.51
C ALA A 120 -9.07 3.71 8.82
N PHE A 121 -9.53 2.95 9.79
CA PHE A 121 -10.86 3.11 10.40
C PHE A 121 -10.72 3.37 11.90
N THR A 122 -11.44 4.38 12.37
CA THR A 122 -11.38 4.82 13.77
C THR A 122 -12.76 4.73 14.39
N LEU A 123 -12.84 4.08 15.55
CA LEU A 123 -14.02 4.08 16.40
C LEU A 123 -13.73 4.96 17.62
N ARG A 124 -14.61 5.91 17.92
CA ARG A 124 -14.45 6.80 19.07
C ARG A 124 -15.76 6.92 19.83
N ARG A 125 -15.70 7.03 21.16
CA ARG A 125 -16.88 7.38 21.96
C ARG A 125 -17.06 8.89 22.01
N ILE A 126 -18.30 9.34 21.83
CA ILE A 126 -18.67 10.74 22.04
C ILE A 126 -18.83 10.95 23.55
N PRO A 127 -18.17 11.95 24.15
CA PRO A 127 -18.29 12.25 25.58
C PRO A 127 -19.75 12.32 26.03
N ASP A 128 -20.04 11.80 27.23
CA ASP A 128 -21.41 11.72 27.75
C ASP A 128 -22.08 13.09 27.92
N ASP A 129 -21.28 14.14 28.10
CA ASP A 129 -21.71 15.54 28.25
C ASP A 129 -21.83 16.31 26.93
N ALA A 130 -21.58 15.65 25.78
CA ALA A 130 -21.68 16.31 24.49
C ALA A 130 -23.14 16.74 24.20
N PRO A 131 -23.35 17.96 23.67
CA PRO A 131 -24.68 18.53 23.46
C PRO A 131 -25.53 17.73 22.46
N ASN A 132 -24.90 16.95 21.57
CA ASN A 132 -25.56 16.05 20.63
C ASN A 132 -24.82 14.70 20.61
N ASN A 133 -25.58 13.60 20.59
CA ASN A 133 -25.06 12.23 20.48
C ASN A 133 -24.13 11.79 21.62
N GLY A 134 -24.16 12.45 22.78
CA GLY A 134 -23.37 12.04 23.95
C GLY A 134 -23.57 10.57 24.33
N GLY A 135 -22.47 9.89 24.66
CA GLY A 135 -22.43 8.47 24.99
C GLY A 135 -22.54 7.50 23.81
N ARG A 136 -22.73 7.99 22.58
CA ARG A 136 -22.76 7.15 21.37
C ARG A 136 -21.36 6.89 20.84
N LEU A 137 -21.23 5.86 20.01
CA LEU A 137 -20.02 5.60 19.23
C LEU A 137 -20.13 6.28 17.87
N ILE A 138 -19.03 6.89 17.43
CA ILE A 138 -18.83 7.36 16.06
C ILE A 138 -17.75 6.50 15.41
N MET A 139 -18.01 6.09 14.17
CA MET A 139 -17.04 5.35 13.36
C MET A 139 -16.67 6.20 12.15
N HIS A 140 -15.38 6.50 12.03
CA HIS A 140 -14.80 7.13 10.85
C HIS A 140 -14.26 6.02 9.94
N THR A 141 -14.81 5.95 8.74
CA THR A 141 -14.37 5.01 7.70
C THR A 141 -13.95 5.79 6.46
N PRO A 142 -12.97 5.31 5.70
CA PRO A 142 -12.65 5.83 4.39
C PRO A 142 -13.89 5.83 3.48
N TYR A 143 -14.13 6.94 2.76
CA TYR A 143 -15.18 7.00 1.75
C TYR A 143 -14.79 7.95 0.60
N PRO A 144 -15.41 7.79 -0.59
CA PRO A 144 -15.10 8.60 -1.77
C PRO A 144 -15.18 10.11 -1.51
N GLY A 145 -14.17 10.84 -2.00
CA GLY A 145 -14.10 12.30 -1.93
C GLY A 145 -13.53 12.88 -0.62
N GLU A 146 -13.15 12.05 0.36
CA GLU A 146 -12.37 12.50 1.52
C GLU A 146 -10.90 12.05 1.41
N PRO A 147 -9.93 12.99 1.39
CA PRO A 147 -8.52 12.67 1.42
C PRO A 147 -8.13 12.25 2.85
N MET A 148 -8.27 10.96 3.10
CA MET A 148 -7.62 10.23 4.21
C MET A 148 -6.20 9.84 3.74
N PRO A 149 -5.31 9.20 4.53
CA PRO A 149 -3.90 8.96 4.15
C PRO A 149 -3.67 7.97 2.99
N HIS A 150 -4.65 7.81 2.09
CA HIS A 150 -4.62 6.98 0.89
C HIS A 150 -4.96 7.82 -0.35
N VAL A 151 -4.75 7.24 -1.53
CA VAL A 151 -5.20 7.79 -2.81
C VAL A 151 -6.74 7.84 -2.88
N GLU A 152 -7.29 8.68 -3.75
CA GLU A 152 -8.73 8.88 -3.89
C GLU A 152 -9.51 7.55 -4.03
N LEU A 153 -10.66 7.47 -3.38
CA LEU A 153 -11.54 6.29 -3.46
C LEU A 153 -12.63 6.51 -4.49
N THR A 154 -12.84 5.53 -5.38
CA THR A 154 -13.92 5.55 -6.37
C THR A 154 -14.94 4.45 -6.07
N THR A 155 -16.23 4.75 -6.06
CA THR A 155 -17.28 3.73 -5.80
C THR A 155 -17.31 2.65 -6.89
N ALA A 156 -17.15 1.38 -6.48
CA ALA A 156 -17.44 0.23 -7.32
C ALA A 156 -18.92 -0.17 -7.20
N HIS A 157 -19.38 -0.40 -5.97
CA HIS A 157 -20.78 -0.61 -5.59
C HIS A 157 -20.98 -0.27 -4.11
N THR A 158 -22.22 -0.34 -3.61
CA THR A 158 -22.54 0.04 -2.22
C THR A 158 -21.63 -0.65 -1.21
N GLY A 159 -20.87 0.15 -0.44
CA GLY A 159 -19.95 -0.33 0.59
C GLY A 159 -18.63 -0.90 0.04
N THR A 160 -18.31 -0.70 -1.24
CA THR A 160 -17.08 -1.21 -1.87
C THR A 160 -16.49 -0.18 -2.83
N TYR A 161 -15.20 0.07 -2.67
CA TYR A 161 -14.50 1.16 -3.33
C TYR A 161 -13.23 0.63 -4.02
N TRP A 162 -12.96 1.16 -5.21
CA TRP A 162 -11.65 1.07 -5.86
C TRP A 162 -10.67 2.01 -5.18
N VAL A 163 -9.42 1.58 -5.13
CA VAL A 163 -8.29 2.31 -4.57
C VAL A 163 -7.36 2.66 -5.71
N GLY A 164 -7.25 3.95 -6.04
CA GLY A 164 -6.43 4.43 -7.15
C GLY A 164 -6.90 5.72 -7.77
#